data_AF-A0A2E4P8D2-F1
#
_entry.id   AF-A0A2E4P8D2-F1
#
_cell.length_a   1.000
_cell.length_b   1.000
_cell.length_c   1.000
_cell.angle_alpha   90.00
_cell.angle_beta   90.00
_cell.angle_gamma   90.00
#
_symmetry.space_group_name_H-M   'P 1'
#
loop_
_entity.id
_entity.type
_entity.pdbx_description
1 polymer ?
#
loop_
_entity_poly.entity_id
_entity_poly.type
_entity_poly.pdbx_seq_one_letter_code
_entity_poly.pdbx_strand_id
1 'polypeptide(L)'
;MADNKKSFVAYTDWGNIFNMLNDDEAGKLAKHLFSFVSGETNELESRMLKIVFEPIRSTIIRDLEKYEQVKERRAEAGRKGGIKSGVSRKQNEANEANASFDKQNKANEAVNDTDTGNGNVNDTGNGNSKSKVDIESRKLKFASTLQEFNNTYPRSMLKEFYEYWTEENKSKSKFRQELEKTWNLKRRLETWARNDKNFSDGKSISNSSGTNTSQGYKPATVNTEKLIRDLTSDIENGNIPGQY
;
A
#
# COMPACT_ATOMS: atom_id res chain seq x y z
N MET A 1 15.03 -19.13 24.76
CA MET A 1 14.45 -18.71 23.46
C MET A 1 12.94 -18.67 23.58
N ALA A 2 12.22 -17.91 22.74
CA ALA A 2 10.77 -17.85 22.83
C ALA A 2 10.13 -19.21 22.53
N ASP A 3 9.16 -19.62 23.34
CA ASP A 3 8.46 -20.90 23.17
C ASP A 3 7.91 -21.04 21.76
N ASN A 4 8.22 -22.17 21.10
CA ASN A 4 7.84 -22.53 19.73
C ASN A 4 8.43 -21.69 18.58
N LYS A 5 9.45 -20.84 18.81
CA LYS A 5 10.14 -20.18 17.70
C LYS A 5 11.16 -21.12 17.04
N LYS A 6 10.83 -21.62 15.84
CA LYS A 6 11.61 -22.64 15.11
C LYS A 6 12.79 -22.13 14.27
N SER A 7 12.91 -20.82 14.09
CA SER A 7 13.91 -20.21 13.22
C SER A 7 14.45 -18.92 13.81
N PHE A 8 15.64 -18.52 13.41
CA PHE A 8 16.21 -17.20 13.67
C PHE A 8 16.77 -16.62 12.37
N VAL A 9 17.08 -15.32 12.40
CA VAL A 9 17.70 -14.63 11.26
C VAL A 9 19.18 -14.52 11.53
N ALA A 10 20.00 -15.03 10.60
CA ALA A 10 21.42 -14.75 10.57
C ALA A 10 21.67 -13.57 9.63
N TYR A 11 22.42 -12.58 10.10
CA TYR A 11 22.68 -11.36 9.34
C TYR A 11 23.99 -11.47 8.56
N THR A 12 24.05 -10.82 7.40
CA THR A 12 25.17 -10.92 6.46
C THR A 12 26.46 -10.30 7.00
N ASP A 13 26.34 -9.28 7.84
CA ASP A 13 27.46 -8.58 8.47
C ASP A 13 28.23 -9.48 9.46
N TRP A 14 27.59 -10.52 10.01
CA TRP A 14 28.27 -11.51 10.84
C TRP A 14 29.35 -12.25 10.04
N GLY A 15 29.23 -12.37 8.72
CA GLY A 15 30.27 -12.96 7.88
C GLY A 15 31.65 -12.30 8.06
N ASN A 16 31.68 -10.99 8.30
CA ASN A 16 32.93 -10.28 8.56
C ASN A 16 33.58 -10.73 9.87
N ILE A 17 32.78 -11.07 10.89
CA ILE A 17 33.27 -11.60 12.15
C ILE A 17 33.84 -13.00 11.95
N PHE A 18 33.11 -13.87 11.25
CA PHE A 18 33.56 -15.24 10.98
C PHE A 18 34.85 -15.28 10.14
N ASN A 19 35.02 -14.37 9.18
CA ASN A 19 36.24 -14.27 8.37
C ASN A 19 37.49 -13.84 9.16
N MET A 20 37.32 -13.24 10.35
CA MET A 20 38.45 -12.85 11.22
C MET A 20 38.91 -13.99 12.14
N LEU A 21 38.12 -15.06 12.24
CA LEU A 21 38.39 -16.21 13.08
C LEU A 21 39.02 -17.34 12.26
N ASN A 22 39.85 -18.16 12.89
CA ASN A 22 40.24 -19.43 12.28
C ASN A 22 39.07 -20.44 12.33
N ASP A 23 39.17 -21.53 11.57
CA ASP A 23 38.09 -22.52 11.43
C ASP A 23 37.68 -23.16 12.77
N ASP A 24 38.63 -23.38 13.68
CA ASP A 24 38.36 -23.94 15.02
C ASP A 24 37.56 -22.96 15.88
N GLU A 25 37.93 -21.67 15.85
CA GLU A 25 37.23 -20.60 16.56
C GLU A 25 35.85 -20.33 15.97
N ALA A 26 35.75 -20.26 14.64
CA ALA A 26 34.50 -20.14 13.91
C ALA A 26 33.56 -21.30 14.24
N GLY A 27 34.07 -22.53 14.27
CA GLY A 27 33.32 -23.72 14.65
C GLY A 27 32.82 -23.67 16.10
N LYS A 28 33.67 -23.24 17.04
CA LYS A 28 33.27 -23.04 18.46
C LYS A 28 32.19 -21.97 18.59
N LEU A 29 32.34 -20.84 17.90
CA LEU A 29 31.37 -19.75 17.90
C LEU A 29 30.04 -20.19 17.28
N ALA A 30 30.07 -20.92 16.16
CA ALA A 30 28.87 -21.44 15.51
C ALA A 30 28.11 -22.43 16.40
N LYS A 31 28.81 -23.36 17.06
CA LYS A 31 28.19 -24.28 18.04
C LYS A 31 27.53 -23.49 19.18
N HIS A 32 28.23 -22.51 19.74
CA HIS A 32 27.67 -21.67 20.81
C HIS A 32 26.45 -20.87 20.35
N LEU A 33 26.49 -20.31 19.13
CA LEU A 33 25.35 -19.62 18.52
C LEU A 33 24.12 -20.54 18.44
N PHE A 34 24.28 -21.78 17.95
CA PHE A 34 23.18 -22.73 17.85
C PHE A 34 22.65 -23.18 19.21
N SER A 35 23.52 -23.47 20.19
CA SER A 35 23.07 -23.75 21.56
C SER A 35 22.28 -22.58 22.15
N PHE A 36 22.77 -21.35 21.99
CA PHE A 36 22.07 -20.15 22.45
C PHE A 36 20.68 -20.01 21.80
N VAL A 37 20.56 -20.19 20.48
CA VAL A 37 19.26 -20.12 19.78
C VAL A 37 18.33 -21.30 20.02
N SER A 38 18.85 -22.42 20.51
CA SER A 38 18.06 -23.55 20.98
C SER A 38 17.62 -23.40 22.44
N GLY A 39 18.18 -22.43 23.18
CA GLY A 39 17.95 -22.26 24.62
C GLY A 39 18.79 -23.21 25.49
N GLU A 40 19.79 -23.86 24.90
CA GLU A 40 20.76 -24.66 25.62
C GLU A 40 21.82 -23.74 26.26
N THR A 41 22.28 -24.13 27.45
CA THR A 41 23.37 -23.46 28.14
C THR A 41 24.68 -24.15 27.78
N ASN A 42 25.46 -23.53 26.91
CA ASN A 42 26.83 -23.92 26.64
C ASN A 42 27.73 -22.72 26.87
N GLU A 43 28.75 -22.82 27.72
CA GLU A 43 29.66 -21.70 27.95
C GLU A 43 30.81 -21.71 26.95
N LEU A 44 31.08 -20.55 26.37
CA LEU A 44 32.34 -20.34 25.67
C LEU A 44 33.48 -20.27 26.70
N GLU A 45 34.53 -21.07 26.54
CA GLU A 45 35.69 -21.00 27.45
C GLU A 45 36.55 -19.77 27.16
N SER A 46 36.68 -19.41 25.88
CA SER A 46 37.52 -18.29 25.45
C SER A 46 36.85 -16.94 25.72
N ARG A 47 37.52 -16.09 26.50
CA ARG A 47 37.13 -14.69 26.73
C ARG A 47 36.97 -13.92 25.41
N MET A 48 37.85 -14.15 24.43
CA MET A 48 37.78 -13.49 23.12
C MET A 48 36.48 -13.85 22.41
N LEU A 49 36.13 -15.13 22.36
CA LEU A 49 34.89 -15.59 21.71
C LEU A 49 33.64 -15.08 22.42
N LYS A 50 33.66 -14.92 23.75
CA LYS A 50 32.56 -14.27 24.48
C LYS A 50 32.34 -12.83 24.02
N ILE A 51 33.42 -12.05 23.90
CA ILE A 51 33.37 -10.65 23.46
C ILE A 51 32.85 -10.57 22.02
N VAL A 52 33.35 -11.44 21.14
CA VAL A 52 32.93 -11.51 19.74
C VAL A 52 31.45 -11.92 19.60
N PHE A 53 30.97 -12.81 20.48
CA PHE A 53 29.59 -13.27 20.46
C PHE A 53 28.58 -12.21 20.96
N GLU A 54 28.96 -11.34 21.89
CA GLU A 54 28.05 -10.36 22.50
C GLU A 54 27.24 -9.50 21.50
N PRO A 55 27.81 -8.93 20.43
CA PRO A 55 27.02 -8.19 19.43
C PRO A 55 26.00 -9.07 18.69
N ILE A 56 26.35 -10.33 18.41
CA ILE A 56 25.45 -11.32 17.78
C ILE A 56 24.30 -11.64 18.75
N ARG A 57 24.64 -11.93 20.01
CA ARG A 57 23.69 -12.17 21.10
C ARG A 57 22.70 -11.01 21.25
N SER A 58 23.19 -9.78 21.34
CA SER A 58 22.36 -8.58 21.48
C SER A 58 21.37 -8.43 20.32
N THR A 59 21.83 -8.68 19.09
CA THR A 59 20.97 -8.63 17.90
C THR A 59 19.85 -9.67 17.95
N ILE A 60 20.17 -10.90 18.33
CA ILE A 60 19.19 -11.98 18.46
C ILE A 60 18.16 -11.65 19.55
N ILE A 61 18.59 -11.15 20.71
CA ILE A 61 17.69 -10.74 21.81
C ILE A 61 16.71 -9.67 21.33
N ARG A 62 17.19 -8.61 20.67
CA ARG A 62 16.34 -7.55 20.12
C ARG A 62 15.31 -8.08 19.14
N ASP A 63 15.69 -9.03 18.30
CA ASP A 63 14.76 -9.67 17.34
C ASP A 63 13.70 -10.52 18.03
N LEU A 64 14.04 -11.20 19.12
CA LEU A 64 13.08 -11.95 19.93
C LEU A 64 12.06 -11.03 20.60
N GLU A 65 12.51 -9.94 21.20
CA GLU A 65 11.62 -8.96 21.82
C GLU A 65 10.64 -8.38 20.80
N LYS A 66 11.17 -7.99 19.63
CA LYS A 66 10.35 -7.50 18.51
C LYS A 66 9.35 -8.56 18.06
N TYR A 67 9.76 -9.82 17.97
CA TYR A 67 8.88 -10.92 17.58
C TYR A 67 7.72 -11.10 18.56
N GLU A 68 7.99 -11.14 19.88
CA GLU A 68 6.93 -11.31 20.89
C GLU A 68 5.94 -10.15 20.88
N GLN A 69 6.43 -8.90 20.78
CA GLN A 69 5.55 -7.72 20.66
C GLN A 69 4.65 -7.78 19.43
N VAL A 70 5.19 -8.21 18.28
CA VAL A 70 4.42 -8.33 17.04
C VAL A 70 3.40 -9.46 17.14
N LYS A 71 3.78 -10.59 17.73
CA LYS A 71 2.91 -11.75 17.95
C LYS A 71 1.72 -11.38 18.83
N GLU A 72 1.96 -10.71 19.96
CA GLU A 72 0.90 -10.23 20.85
C GLU A 72 -0.04 -9.25 20.14
N ARG A 73 0.52 -8.22 19.47
CA ARG A 73 -0.28 -7.23 18.73
C ARG A 73 -1.16 -7.87 17.66
N ARG A 74 -0.64 -8.86 16.93
CA ARG A 74 -1.40 -9.60 15.92
C ARG A 74 -2.48 -10.48 16.53
N ALA A 75 -2.20 -11.15 17.65
CA ALA A 75 -3.19 -11.93 18.38
C ALA A 75 -4.35 -11.04 18.85
N GLU A 76 -4.05 -9.87 19.43
CA GLU A 76 -5.06 -8.94 19.90
C GLU A 76 -5.89 -8.34 18.74
N ALA A 77 -5.23 -7.94 17.66
CA ALA A 77 -5.92 -7.45 16.45
C ALA A 77 -6.83 -8.53 15.83
N GLY A 78 -6.35 -9.78 15.77
CA GLY A 78 -7.14 -10.93 15.32
C GLY A 78 -8.36 -11.17 16.19
N ARG A 79 -8.19 -11.13 17.53
CA ARG A 79 -9.30 -11.24 18.50
C ARG A 79 -10.33 -10.12 18.31
N LYS A 80 -9.89 -8.86 18.24
CA LYS A 80 -10.76 -7.69 18.01
C LYS A 80 -11.51 -7.80 16.69
N GLY A 81 -10.83 -8.20 15.61
CA GLY A 81 -11.43 -8.43 14.29
C GLY A 81 -12.47 -9.55 14.30
N GLY A 82 -12.16 -10.68 14.97
CA GLY A 82 -13.07 -11.81 15.13
C GLY A 82 -14.35 -11.44 15.88
N ILE A 83 -14.23 -10.69 16.98
CA ILE A 83 -15.39 -10.18 17.74
C ILE A 83 -16.24 -9.25 16.87
N LYS A 84 -15.62 -8.25 16.21
CA LYS A 84 -16.35 -7.31 15.35
C LYS A 84 -17.11 -8.01 14.22
N SER A 85 -16.47 -9.00 13.59
CA SER A 85 -17.09 -9.82 12.55
C SER A 85 -18.23 -10.68 13.11
N GLY A 86 -18.06 -11.27 14.29
CA GLY A 86 -19.10 -12.05 14.97
C GLY A 86 -20.34 -11.21 15.32
N VAL A 87 -20.15 -10.00 15.85
CA VAL A 87 -21.26 -9.06 16.14
C VAL A 87 -21.98 -8.66 14.86
N SER A 88 -21.24 -8.33 13.80
CA SER A 88 -21.85 -7.99 12.50
C SER A 88 -22.64 -9.15 11.90
N ARG A 89 -22.17 -10.41 12.04
CA ARG A 89 -22.93 -11.59 11.60
C ARG A 89 -24.23 -11.76 12.39
N LYS A 90 -24.18 -11.65 13.72
CA LYS A 90 -25.38 -11.71 14.58
C LYS A 90 -26.40 -10.61 14.27
N GLN A 91 -25.93 -9.40 13.95
CA GLN A 91 -26.82 -8.31 13.53
C GLN A 91 -27.44 -8.55 12.16
N ASN A 92 -26.70 -9.12 11.20
CA ASN A 92 -27.24 -9.45 9.89
C ASN A 92 -28.25 -10.61 9.96
N GLU A 93 -27.99 -11.64 10.77
CA GLU A 93 -28.95 -12.74 11.03
C GLU A 93 -30.25 -12.22 11.68
N ALA A 94 -30.16 -11.27 12.62
CA ALA A 94 -31.34 -10.64 13.22
C ALA A 94 -32.13 -9.76 12.22
N ASN A 95 -31.44 -9.07 11.30
CA ASN A 95 -32.08 -8.25 10.28
C ASN A 95 -32.75 -9.10 9.17
N GLU A 96 -32.18 -10.24 8.81
CA GLU A 96 -32.82 -11.20 7.89
C GLU A 96 -34.09 -11.83 8.49
N ALA A 97 -34.08 -12.12 9.80
CA ALA A 97 -35.28 -12.59 10.50
C ALA A 97 -36.40 -11.53 10.54
N ASN A 98 -36.07 -10.26 10.78
CA ASN A 98 -37.06 -9.17 10.79
C ASN A 98 -37.64 -8.87 9.39
N ALA A 99 -36.87 -9.07 8.31
CA ALA A 99 -37.36 -8.92 6.94
C ALA A 99 -38.41 -10.00 6.55
N SER A 100 -38.47 -11.12 7.29
CA SER A 100 -39.47 -12.17 7.07
C SER A 100 -40.84 -11.84 7.68
N PHE A 101 -40.93 -10.93 8.66
CA PHE A 101 -42.20 -10.55 9.29
C PHE A 101 -42.96 -9.48 8.47
N ASP A 102 -42.26 -8.58 7.78
CA ASP A 102 -42.88 -7.55 6.93
C ASP A 102 -43.58 -8.13 5.68
N LYS A 103 -43.24 -9.35 5.28
CA LYS A 103 -43.86 -10.02 4.12
C LYS A 103 -45.23 -10.63 4.42
N GLN A 104 -45.58 -10.79 5.70
CA GLN A 104 -46.89 -11.33 6.10
C GLN A 104 -47.95 -10.24 6.32
N ASN A 105 -47.57 -9.00 6.68
CA ASN A 105 -48.53 -7.92 6.92
C ASN A 105 -49.00 -7.18 5.64
N LYS A 106 -48.31 -7.34 4.50
CA LYS A 106 -48.71 -6.71 3.22
C LYS A 106 -49.79 -7.46 2.44
N ALA A 107 -50.30 -8.58 2.94
CA ALA A 107 -51.31 -9.37 2.26
C ALA A 107 -52.77 -9.05 2.66
N ASN A 108 -53.00 -8.17 3.65
CA ASN A 108 -54.34 -7.96 4.22
C ASN A 108 -54.92 -6.53 4.11
N GLU A 109 -54.31 -5.62 3.35
CA GLU A 109 -54.90 -4.30 3.09
C GLU A 109 -55.17 -4.09 1.61
N ALA A 110 -56.24 -4.73 1.14
CA ALA A 110 -57.00 -4.24 -0.01
C ALA A 110 -58.41 -3.91 0.49
N VAL A 111 -58.96 -2.78 0.02
CA VAL A 111 -60.32 -2.26 0.21
C VAL A 111 -60.48 -1.25 1.37
N ASN A 112 -60.19 0.03 1.10
CA ASN A 112 -61.26 1.02 0.86
C ASN A 112 -60.70 2.40 0.46
N ASP A 113 -61.43 3.01 -0.46
CA ASP A 113 -61.22 4.27 -1.16
C ASP A 113 -61.85 5.43 -0.36
N THR A 114 -61.20 6.61 -0.29
CA THR A 114 -61.75 7.96 -0.61
C THR A 114 -60.89 9.13 -0.10
N ASP A 115 -60.47 9.94 -1.07
CA ASP A 115 -60.53 11.42 -1.21
C ASP A 115 -59.93 12.46 -0.22
N THR A 116 -59.17 13.38 -0.84
CA THR A 116 -58.88 14.82 -0.60
C THR A 116 -58.47 15.38 0.77
N GLY A 117 -57.33 16.08 0.80
CA GLY A 117 -57.04 17.13 1.79
C GLY A 117 -55.56 17.56 1.88
N ASN A 118 -55.22 18.66 1.20
CA ASN A 118 -53.92 19.34 1.23
C ASN A 118 -53.47 19.75 2.65
N GLY A 119 -52.23 19.45 3.03
CA GLY A 119 -51.63 19.84 4.31
C GLY A 119 -50.10 19.69 4.31
N ASN A 120 -49.41 20.79 4.01
CA ASN A 120 -47.95 20.93 4.05
C ASN A 120 -47.42 20.82 5.49
N VAL A 121 -46.54 19.84 5.80
CA VAL A 121 -45.69 19.88 7.00
C VAL A 121 -44.31 19.21 6.76
N ASN A 122 -43.29 20.03 6.98
CA ASN A 122 -41.85 19.86 7.17
C ASN A 122 -41.16 18.47 7.24
N ASP A 123 -40.04 18.45 6.52
CA ASP A 123 -38.72 17.87 6.78
C ASP A 123 -38.46 17.13 8.12
N THR A 124 -37.89 15.92 7.97
CA THR A 124 -36.75 15.36 8.73
C THR A 124 -37.00 13.91 9.17
N GLY A 125 -36.24 12.96 8.61
CA GLY A 125 -36.31 11.54 8.94
C GLY A 125 -35.09 10.71 8.50
N ASN A 126 -33.91 11.19 8.87
CA ASN A 126 -32.60 10.52 8.90
C ASN A 126 -32.64 8.98 9.07
N GLY A 127 -31.99 8.24 8.16
CA GLY A 127 -31.74 6.81 8.38
C GLY A 127 -31.04 5.99 7.29
N ASN A 128 -29.94 6.43 6.65
CA ASN A 128 -28.90 5.49 6.12
C ASN A 128 -27.60 6.10 5.51
N SER A 129 -27.12 7.26 5.94
CA SER A 129 -26.13 8.02 5.15
C SER A 129 -24.67 7.96 5.62
N LYS A 130 -24.26 7.09 6.55
CA LYS A 130 -22.86 7.13 7.08
C LYS A 130 -21.81 6.44 6.20
N SER A 131 -22.15 5.36 5.49
CA SER A 131 -21.17 4.61 4.67
C SER A 131 -20.89 5.27 3.32
N LYS A 132 -21.91 5.86 2.69
CA LYS A 132 -21.77 6.55 1.39
C LYS A 132 -21.06 7.90 1.51
N VAL A 133 -21.26 8.62 2.62
CA VAL A 133 -20.58 9.91 2.86
C VAL A 133 -19.08 9.70 3.08
N ASP A 134 -18.67 8.58 3.69
CA ASP A 134 -17.26 8.26 3.88
C ASP A 134 -16.53 7.97 2.55
N ILE A 135 -17.11 7.13 1.66
CA ILE A 135 -16.45 6.76 0.40
C ILE A 135 -16.28 7.95 -0.55
N GLU A 136 -17.28 8.82 -0.65
CA GLU A 136 -17.21 10.01 -1.50
C GLU A 136 -16.16 11.01 -0.98
N SER A 137 -16.04 11.17 0.35
CA SER A 137 -15.00 12.02 0.93
C SER A 137 -13.57 11.51 0.62
N ARG A 138 -13.37 10.19 0.57
CA ARG A 138 -12.09 9.57 0.23
C ARG A 138 -11.79 9.66 -1.27
N LYS A 139 -12.79 9.48 -2.12
CA LYS A 139 -12.68 9.73 -3.57
C LYS A 139 -12.29 11.19 -3.85
N LEU A 140 -12.90 12.14 -3.15
CA LEU A 140 -12.55 13.57 -3.29
C LEU A 140 -11.11 13.86 -2.89
N LYS A 141 -10.65 13.30 -1.76
CA LYS A 141 -9.23 13.40 -1.35
C LYS A 141 -8.30 12.82 -2.41
N PHE A 142 -8.65 11.68 -2.99
CA PHE A 142 -7.87 11.08 -4.08
C PHE A 142 -7.85 11.97 -5.32
N ALA A 143 -8.98 12.55 -5.72
CA ALA A 143 -9.05 13.49 -6.85
C ALA A 143 -8.14 14.71 -6.65
N SER A 144 -8.06 15.26 -5.44
CA SER A 144 -7.16 16.39 -5.13
C SER A 144 -5.69 16.05 -5.39
N THR A 145 -5.25 14.81 -5.12
CA THR A 145 -3.86 14.39 -5.41
C THR A 145 -3.53 14.35 -6.90
N LEU A 146 -4.54 14.24 -7.78
CA LEU A 146 -4.33 14.27 -9.23
C LEU A 146 -4.12 15.69 -9.77
N GLN A 147 -4.51 16.72 -9.02
CA GLN A 147 -4.41 18.11 -9.47
C GLN A 147 -2.97 18.54 -9.76
N GLU A 148 -2.00 18.01 -9.00
CA GLU A 148 -0.56 18.23 -9.20
C GLU A 148 -0.08 17.80 -10.59
N PHE A 149 -0.83 16.94 -11.28
CA PHE A 149 -0.45 16.37 -12.56
C PHE A 149 -1.22 16.94 -13.76
N ASN A 150 -2.10 17.93 -13.53
CA ASN A 150 -2.89 18.55 -14.60
C ASN A 150 -2.06 19.17 -15.73
N ASN A 151 -0.83 19.62 -15.42
CA ASN A 151 0.09 20.18 -16.41
C ASN A 151 0.96 19.13 -17.11
N THR A 152 1.00 17.91 -16.57
CA THR A 152 1.86 16.81 -17.04
C THR A 152 1.09 15.83 -17.92
N TYR A 153 -0.16 15.56 -17.59
CA TYR A 153 -1.00 14.59 -18.30
C TYR A 153 -2.31 15.23 -18.79
N PRO A 154 -2.84 14.79 -19.95
CA PRO A 154 -4.13 15.26 -20.45
C PRO A 154 -5.25 15.02 -19.45
N ARG A 155 -6.18 15.99 -19.35
CA ARG A 155 -7.33 15.90 -18.45
C ARG A 155 -8.21 14.67 -18.74
N SER A 156 -8.29 14.23 -20.00
CA SER A 156 -9.00 13.01 -20.39
C SER A 156 -8.38 11.78 -19.73
N MET A 157 -7.07 11.62 -19.82
CA MET A 157 -6.33 10.52 -19.21
C MET A 157 -6.46 10.53 -17.68
N LEU A 158 -6.32 11.72 -17.05
CA LEU A 158 -6.49 11.84 -15.60
C LEU A 158 -7.91 11.49 -15.14
N LYS A 159 -8.93 11.83 -15.95
CA LYS A 159 -10.33 11.47 -15.68
C LYS A 159 -10.52 9.95 -15.78
N GLU A 160 -10.03 9.31 -16.83
CA GLU A 160 -10.13 7.86 -17.00
C GLU A 160 -9.36 7.11 -15.90
N PHE A 161 -8.17 7.60 -15.54
CA PHE A 161 -7.39 7.10 -14.42
C PHE A 161 -8.17 7.17 -13.11
N TYR A 162 -8.79 8.32 -12.85
CA TYR A 162 -9.63 8.52 -11.67
C TYR A 162 -10.82 7.56 -11.66
N GLU A 163 -11.57 7.44 -12.75
CA GLU A 163 -12.74 6.57 -12.86
C GLU A 163 -12.37 5.09 -12.63
N TYR A 164 -11.27 4.64 -13.24
CA TYR A 164 -10.77 3.29 -13.04
C TYR A 164 -10.38 3.06 -11.58
N TRP A 165 -9.54 3.93 -11.01
CA TRP A 165 -9.02 3.70 -9.65
C TRP A 165 -10.05 3.95 -8.55
N THR A 166 -11.12 4.69 -8.82
CA THR A 166 -12.24 4.90 -7.90
C THR A 166 -13.42 3.94 -8.10
N GLU A 167 -13.28 2.94 -8.97
CA GLU A 167 -14.28 1.87 -9.12
C GLU A 167 -14.48 1.14 -7.78
N GLU A 168 -15.74 1.09 -7.35
CA GLU A 168 -16.13 0.51 -6.07
C GLU A 168 -16.07 -1.02 -6.08
N ASN A 169 -15.70 -1.60 -4.94
CA ASN A 169 -15.78 -3.04 -4.75
C ASN A 169 -17.24 -3.51 -4.62
N LYS A 170 -17.49 -4.83 -4.70
CA LYS A 170 -18.84 -5.40 -4.63
C LYS A 170 -19.65 -4.96 -3.39
N SER A 171 -18.97 -4.74 -2.27
CA SER A 171 -19.59 -4.29 -1.02
C SER A 171 -19.72 -2.76 -0.90
N LYS A 172 -19.33 -2.00 -1.92
CA LYS A 172 -19.36 -0.53 -2.00
C LYS A 172 -18.70 0.18 -0.80
N SER A 173 -17.69 -0.46 -0.22
CA SER A 173 -17.01 0.02 0.99
C SER A 173 -15.63 0.60 0.70
N LYS A 174 -14.98 0.14 -0.38
CA LYS A 174 -13.65 0.57 -0.81
C LYS A 174 -13.62 0.71 -2.32
N PHE A 175 -12.68 1.49 -2.84
CA PHE A 175 -12.38 1.57 -4.27
C PHE A 175 -11.02 0.94 -4.61
N ARG A 176 -10.76 0.64 -5.89
CA ARG A 176 -9.59 -0.13 -6.35
C ARG A 176 -8.27 0.29 -5.71
N GLN A 177 -8.00 1.60 -5.62
CA GLN A 177 -6.75 2.12 -5.05
C GLN A 177 -6.51 1.65 -3.61
N GLU A 178 -7.56 1.52 -2.79
CA GLU A 178 -7.47 1.11 -1.38
C GLU A 178 -7.34 -0.41 -1.18
N LEU A 179 -7.57 -1.18 -2.25
CA LEU A 179 -7.38 -2.63 -2.26
C LEU A 179 -5.94 -3.02 -2.58
N GLU A 180 -5.15 -2.11 -3.13
CA GLU A 180 -3.75 -2.35 -3.47
C GLU A 180 -2.90 -2.45 -2.19
N LYS A 181 -2.03 -3.48 -2.13
CA LYS A 181 -1.06 -3.62 -1.02
C LYS A 181 -0.05 -2.49 -1.00
N THR A 182 0.29 -1.95 -2.17
CA THR A 182 1.23 -0.84 -2.34
C THR A 182 0.71 0.15 -3.37
N TRP A 183 0.96 1.43 -3.12
CA TRP A 183 0.46 2.51 -3.95
C TRP A 183 1.55 3.53 -4.24
N ASN A 184 1.92 3.66 -5.52
CA ASN A 184 2.75 4.76 -6.00
C ASN A 184 2.01 5.44 -7.15
N LEU A 185 1.47 6.64 -6.86
CA LEU A 185 0.65 7.40 -7.79
C LEU A 185 1.41 7.73 -9.07
N LYS A 186 2.63 8.27 -8.95
CA LYS A 186 3.46 8.69 -10.08
C LYS A 186 3.75 7.54 -11.04
N ARG A 187 4.20 6.37 -10.53
CA ARG A 187 4.50 5.19 -11.38
C ARG A 187 3.25 4.64 -12.09
N ARG A 188 2.08 4.70 -11.44
CA ARG A 188 0.84 4.24 -12.05
C ARG A 188 0.37 5.20 -13.14
N LEU A 189 0.47 6.52 -12.92
CA LEU A 189 0.23 7.53 -13.93
C LEU A 189 1.19 7.38 -15.13
N GLU A 190 2.49 7.20 -14.89
CA GLU A 190 3.48 6.93 -15.95
C GLU A 190 3.15 5.67 -16.76
N THR A 191 2.57 4.66 -16.13
CA THR A 191 2.17 3.42 -16.81
C THR A 191 0.90 3.63 -17.63
N TRP A 192 -0.08 4.35 -17.09
CA TRP A 192 -1.27 4.76 -17.84
C TRP A 192 -0.92 5.63 -19.03
N ALA A 193 0.00 6.58 -18.86
CA ALA A 193 0.45 7.47 -19.91
C ALA A 193 1.10 6.69 -21.06
N ARG A 194 1.94 5.69 -20.74
CA ARG A 194 2.56 4.82 -21.76
C ARG A 194 1.55 3.97 -22.53
N ASN A 195 0.43 3.61 -21.92
CA ASN A 195 -0.59 2.73 -22.52
C ASN A 195 -1.74 3.51 -23.18
N ASP A 196 -1.89 4.80 -22.86
CA ASP A 196 -2.90 5.66 -23.45
C ASP A 196 -2.47 6.00 -24.89
N LYS A 197 -3.22 5.48 -25.85
CA LYS A 197 -2.99 5.72 -27.28
C LYS A 197 -2.98 7.21 -27.61
N ASN A 198 -3.79 8.01 -26.89
CA ASN A 198 -3.86 9.46 -27.07
C ASN A 198 -2.64 10.20 -26.49
N PHE A 199 -1.87 9.55 -25.62
CA PHE A 199 -0.64 10.10 -25.04
C PHE A 199 0.61 9.58 -25.76
N SER A 200 0.58 8.33 -26.25
CA SER A 200 1.68 7.72 -27.03
C SER A 200 1.74 8.21 -28.47
N ASP A 201 0.59 8.57 -29.05
CA ASP A 201 0.53 9.29 -30.31
C ASP A 201 0.83 10.75 -29.98
N GLY A 202 2.12 11.08 -29.95
CA GLY A 202 2.59 12.44 -29.75
C GLY A 202 1.80 13.38 -30.66
N LYS A 203 0.87 14.13 -30.09
CA LYS A 203 0.13 15.14 -30.81
C LYS A 203 1.12 16.28 -31.05
N SER A 204 1.83 16.16 -32.17
CA SER A 204 2.23 17.33 -32.93
C SER A 204 1.00 18.21 -33.06
N ILE A 205 1.05 19.38 -32.43
CA ILE A 205 0.27 20.50 -32.93
C ILE A 205 0.96 20.90 -34.23
N SER A 206 0.54 20.31 -35.35
CA SER A 206 0.81 20.89 -36.66
C SER A 206 -0.23 20.45 -37.67
N ASN A 207 -0.80 21.47 -38.33
CA ASN A 207 -1.64 21.38 -39.50
C ASN A 207 -1.13 20.37 -40.54
N SER A 208 -2.09 19.78 -41.24
CA SER A 208 -1.98 18.84 -42.36
C SER A 208 -0.67 18.83 -43.14
N SER A 209 -0.11 17.63 -43.34
CA SER A 209 0.00 16.93 -44.64
C SER A 209 1.24 16.04 -44.70
N GLY A 210 1.06 14.78 -45.12
CA GLY A 210 2.08 14.08 -45.93
C GLY A 210 2.97 13.02 -45.26
N THR A 211 2.61 11.77 -45.54
CA THR A 211 3.46 10.58 -45.81
C THR A 211 4.30 9.91 -44.70
N ASN A 212 3.98 8.62 -44.54
CA ASN A 212 4.68 7.58 -43.79
C ASN A 212 6.13 7.34 -44.24
N THR A 213 7.04 7.18 -43.28
CA THR A 213 8.10 6.16 -43.32
C THR A 213 8.39 5.64 -41.90
N SER A 214 8.33 4.32 -41.77
CA SER A 214 8.61 3.54 -40.55
C SER A 214 10.10 3.55 -40.19
N GLN A 215 10.44 4.06 -39.01
CA GLN A 215 11.67 3.76 -38.27
C GLN A 215 11.31 3.74 -36.78
N GLY A 216 11.43 2.58 -36.14
CA GLY A 216 11.17 2.39 -34.72
C GLY A 216 12.09 3.24 -33.84
N TYR A 217 11.53 3.79 -32.77
CA TYR A 217 12.24 4.69 -31.85
C TYR A 217 13.33 3.95 -31.07
N LYS A 218 14.58 4.43 -31.16
CA LYS A 218 15.69 4.03 -30.28
C LYS A 218 15.78 5.06 -29.14
N PRO A 219 15.83 4.65 -27.86
CA PRO A 219 15.98 5.60 -26.76
C PRO A 219 17.31 6.35 -26.91
N ALA A 220 17.27 7.67 -26.75
CA ALA A 220 18.47 8.50 -26.81
C ALA A 220 19.44 8.08 -25.71
N THR A 221 20.59 7.52 -26.09
CA THR A 221 21.75 7.46 -25.19
C THR A 221 22.23 8.89 -25.02
N VAL A 222 22.00 9.46 -23.84
CA VAL A 222 22.54 10.76 -23.49
C VAL A 222 24.05 10.66 -23.58
N ASN A 223 24.67 11.43 -24.48
CA ASN A 223 26.13 11.51 -24.55
C ASN A 223 26.59 12.28 -23.32
N THR A 224 26.89 11.54 -22.25
CA THR A 224 27.22 12.04 -20.92
C THR A 224 28.39 13.01 -20.96
N GLU A 225 29.33 12.84 -21.89
CA GLU A 225 30.47 13.75 -22.07
C GLU A 225 30.03 15.13 -22.58
N LYS A 226 29.02 15.17 -23.46
CA LYS A 226 28.46 16.44 -23.95
C LYS A 226 27.68 17.15 -22.84
N LEU A 227 26.88 16.41 -22.07
CA LEU A 227 26.14 16.96 -20.94
C LEU A 227 27.06 17.54 -19.87
N ILE A 228 28.17 16.85 -19.56
CA ILE A 228 29.16 17.35 -18.60
C ILE A 228 29.83 18.61 -19.14
N ARG A 229 30.21 18.67 -20.42
CA ARG A 229 30.79 19.90 -21.01
C ARG A 229 29.84 21.08 -20.95
N ASP A 230 28.58 20.88 -21.34
CA ASP A 230 27.58 21.95 -21.37
C ASP A 230 27.32 22.47 -19.94
N LEU A 231 27.16 21.58 -18.96
CA LEU A 231 27.01 21.96 -17.54
C LEU A 231 28.25 22.64 -16.95
N THR A 232 29.45 22.24 -17.36
CA THR A 232 30.69 22.88 -16.91
C THR A 232 30.81 24.29 -17.48
N SER A 233 30.42 24.49 -18.75
CA SER A 233 30.41 25.82 -19.39
C SER A 233 29.34 26.76 -18.79
N ASP A 234 28.20 26.24 -18.35
CA ASP A 234 27.17 27.05 -17.70
C ASP A 234 27.61 27.54 -16.31
N ILE A 235 28.34 26.69 -15.56
CA ILE A 235 28.92 27.07 -14.26
C ILE A 235 30.03 28.11 -14.44
N GLU A 236 30.91 27.95 -15.44
CA GLU A 236 31.99 28.90 -15.74
C GLU A 236 31.45 30.28 -16.15
N ASN A 237 30.29 30.33 -16.81
CA ASN A 237 29.59 31.56 -17.18
C ASN A 237 28.67 32.10 -16.07
N GLY A 238 28.75 31.57 -14.84
CA GLY A 238 28.03 32.06 -13.67
C GLY A 238 26.53 31.74 -13.65
N ASN A 239 26.05 30.87 -14.55
CA ASN A 239 24.65 30.52 -14.66
C ASN A 239 24.36 29.23 -13.87
N ILE A 240 24.03 29.38 -12.58
CA ILE A 240 23.78 28.23 -11.70
C ILE A 240 22.34 27.75 -11.90
N PRO A 241 22.12 26.48 -12.29
CA PRO A 241 20.77 25.94 -12.49
C PRO A 241 19.95 25.97 -11.18
N GLY A 242 18.83 26.69 -11.19
CA GLY A 242 17.87 26.73 -10.06
C GLY A 242 17.88 28.00 -9.21
N GLN A 243 18.54 29.06 -9.65
CA GLN A 243 18.33 30.42 -9.13
C GLN A 243 17.66 31.25 -10.23
N TYR A 244 16.34 31.39 -10.14
CA TYR A 244 15.56 32.44 -10.80
C TYR A 244 14.86 33.26 -9.72
#